data_AF-A0A1G0APJ5-F1
#
_entry.id   AF-A0A1G0APJ5-F1
#
_cell.length_a   1.000
_cell.length_b   1.000
_cell.length_c   1.000
_cell.angle_alpha   90.00
_cell.angle_beta   90.00
_cell.angle_gamma   90.00
#
_symmetry.space_group_name_H-M   'P 1'
#
loop_
_entity.id
_entity.type
_entity.pdbx_description
1 polymer ?
#
loop_
_entity_poly.entity_id
_entity_poly.type
_entity_poly.pdbx_seq_one_letter_code
_entity_poly.pdbx_strand_id
1 'polypeptide(L)'
;MKVSARTSKQLDALQARVRVQRGRRVTKQALLEELVDRALDESELLVLLRAPKRPLSPRARKALLEYPVPWGVATSEEDIDAILYGEEP
;
A
#
# COMPACT_ATOMS: atom_id res chain seq x y z
N MET A 1 23.01 -12.45 -1.96
CA MET A 1 22.18 -11.30 -2.39
C MET A 1 22.52 -10.08 -1.53
N LYS A 2 22.71 -8.90 -2.11
CA LYS A 2 23.00 -7.68 -1.35
C LYS A 2 21.68 -7.08 -0.87
N VAL A 3 21.44 -7.08 0.44
CA VAL A 3 20.25 -6.49 1.07
C VAL A 3 20.65 -5.27 1.90
N SER A 4 19.76 -4.30 2.03
CA SER A 4 20.02 -3.12 2.87
C SER A 4 20.14 -3.53 4.35
N ALA A 5 20.88 -2.75 5.15
CA ALA A 5 20.99 -2.98 6.58
C ALA A 5 19.62 -2.98 7.29
N ARG A 6 18.72 -2.08 6.86
CA ARG A 6 17.33 -2.02 7.34
C ARG A 6 16.59 -3.33 7.06
N THR A 7 16.65 -3.81 5.82
CA THR A 7 16.01 -5.07 5.41
C THR A 7 16.57 -6.26 6.19
N SER A 8 17.89 -6.31 6.40
CA SER A 8 18.52 -7.37 7.18
C SER A 8 17.97 -7.42 8.61
N LYS A 9 17.82 -6.26 9.27
CA LYS A 9 17.24 -6.16 10.62
C LYS A 9 15.76 -6.55 10.67
N GLN A 10 14.99 -6.22 9.63
CA GLN A 10 13.60 -6.67 9.51
C GLN A 10 13.50 -8.19 9.34
N LEU A 11 14.42 -8.80 8.57
CA LEU A 11 14.50 -10.25 8.44
C LEU A 11 14.87 -10.93 9.77
N ASP A 12 15.78 -10.35 10.57
CA ASP A 12 16.08 -10.86 11.93
C ASP A 12 14.82 -10.90 12.80
N ALA A 13 14.05 -9.80 12.80
CA ALA A 13 12.80 -9.71 13.56
C ALA A 13 11.77 -10.74 13.07
N LEU A 14 11.66 -10.93 11.75
CA LEU A 14 10.75 -11.92 11.17
C LEU A 14 11.16 -13.35 11.54
N GLN A 15 12.45 -13.67 11.48
CA GLN A 15 12.97 -14.98 11.94
C GLN A 15 12.66 -15.23 13.41
N ALA A 16 12.83 -14.22 14.27
CA ALA A 16 12.49 -14.35 15.69
C ALA A 16 11.00 -14.65 15.89
N ARG A 17 10.12 -13.95 15.16
CA ARG A 17 8.68 -14.19 15.19
C ARG A 17 8.30 -15.59 14.70
N VAL A 18 8.89 -16.04 13.59
CA VAL A 18 8.67 -17.41 13.08
C VAL A 18 9.17 -18.46 14.08
N ARG A 19 10.30 -18.21 14.74
CA ARG A 19 10.82 -19.11 15.78
C ARG A 19 9.86 -19.21 16.97
N VAL A 20 9.27 -18.11 17.42
CA VAL A 20 8.27 -18.13 18.51
C VAL A 20 7.03 -18.89 18.08
N GLN A 21 6.53 -18.65 16.86
CA GLN A 21 5.26 -19.22 16.40
C GLN A 21 5.34 -20.70 15.99
N ARG A 22 6.47 -21.12 15.39
CA ARG A 22 6.64 -22.47 14.83
C ARG A 22 7.68 -23.32 15.56
N GLY A 23 8.36 -22.79 16.57
CA GLY A 23 9.39 -23.49 17.34
C GLY A 23 10.68 -23.81 16.58
N ARG A 24 10.73 -23.58 15.27
CA ARG A 24 11.87 -23.92 14.40
C ARG A 24 12.74 -22.72 14.06
N ARG A 25 14.05 -22.93 14.05
CA ARG A 25 15.02 -21.93 13.60
C ARG A 25 15.10 -22.01 12.08
N VAL A 26 14.90 -20.88 11.41
CA VAL A 26 14.94 -20.75 9.94
C VAL A 26 16.04 -19.75 9.60
N THR A 27 16.78 -19.97 8.50
CA THR A 27 17.78 -19.00 8.03
C THR A 27 17.10 -17.85 7.28
N LYS A 28 17.78 -16.69 7.15
CA LYS A 28 17.24 -15.56 6.38
C LYS A 28 17.01 -15.94 4.93
N GLN A 29 17.92 -16.74 4.36
CA GLN A 29 17.83 -17.21 3.00
C GLN A 29 16.60 -18.10 2.79
N ALA A 30 16.42 -19.14 3.62
CA ALA A 30 15.28 -20.04 3.50
C ALA A 30 13.94 -19.32 3.73
N LEU A 31 13.92 -18.34 4.64
CA LEU A 31 12.75 -17.49 4.85
C LEU A 31 12.43 -16.63 3.60
N LEU A 32 13.46 -16.10 2.94
CA LEU A 32 13.29 -15.29 1.74
C LEU A 32 12.83 -16.15 0.55
N GLU A 33 13.42 -17.33 0.39
CA GLU A 33 13.03 -18.31 -0.64
C GLU A 33 11.56 -18.69 -0.48
N GLU A 34 11.10 -19.06 0.71
CA GLU A 34 9.69 -19.42 0.96
C GLU A 34 8.73 -18.25 0.68
N LEU A 35 9.15 -17.00 0.96
CA LEU A 35 8.33 -15.81 0.67
C LEU A 35 8.27 -15.50 -0.83
N VAL A 36 9.38 -15.71 -1.55
CA VAL A 36 9.44 -15.53 -3.01
C VAL A 36 8.58 -16.57 -3.70
N ASP A 37 8.71 -17.84 -3.31
CA ASP A 37 7.93 -18.94 -3.89
C ASP A 37 6.43 -18.69 -3.70
N ARG A 38 6.00 -18.33 -2.47
CA ARG A 38 4.60 -17.94 -2.22
C ARG A 38 4.14 -16.78 -3.09
N ALA A 39 4.97 -15.74 -3.25
CA ALA A 39 4.60 -14.57 -4.02
C ALA A 39 4.52 -14.85 -5.54
N LEU A 40 5.25 -15.87 -6.02
CA LEU A 40 5.13 -16.34 -7.41
C LEU A 40 3.88 -17.19 -7.63
N ASP A 41 3.49 -17.99 -6.64
CA ASP A 41 2.32 -18.86 -6.71
C ASP A 41 1.00 -18.11 -6.46
N GLU A 42 1.00 -17.13 -5.53
CA GLU A 42 -0.18 -16.37 -5.13
C GLU A 42 -0.14 -14.95 -5.73
N SER A 43 -0.82 -14.76 -6.87
CA SER A 43 -0.88 -13.46 -7.56
C SER A 43 -1.44 -12.31 -6.71
N GLU A 44 -2.23 -12.59 -5.68
CA GLU A 44 -2.71 -11.62 -4.69
C GLU A 44 -1.58 -10.99 -3.87
N LEU A 45 -0.49 -11.74 -3.59
CA LEU A 45 0.65 -11.21 -2.86
C LEU A 45 1.43 -10.17 -3.66
N LEU A 46 1.34 -10.20 -5.00
CA LEU A 46 1.93 -9.18 -5.87
C LEU A 46 1.25 -7.82 -5.70
N VAL A 47 -0.02 -7.78 -5.29
CA VAL A 47 -0.78 -6.55 -5.04
C VAL A 47 -0.27 -5.82 -3.79
N LEU A 48 0.34 -6.56 -2.84
CA LEU A 48 0.99 -5.99 -1.66
C LEU A 48 2.32 -5.29 -1.99
N LEU A 49 2.92 -5.60 -3.14
CA LEU A 49 4.07 -4.85 -3.61
C LEU A 49 3.61 -3.47 -4.01
N ARG A 50 4.34 -2.45 -3.52
CA ARG A 50 4.03 -1.06 -3.83
C ARG A 50 3.89 -0.90 -5.34
N ALA A 51 2.68 -0.56 -5.80
CA ALA A 51 2.44 -0.28 -7.20
C ALA A 51 3.49 0.70 -7.70
N PRO A 52 4.08 0.47 -8.89
CA PRO A 52 5.07 1.40 -9.42
C PRO A 52 4.45 2.79 -9.43
N LYS A 53 5.17 3.79 -8.89
CA LYS A 53 4.76 5.20 -8.95
C LYS A 53 4.77 5.64 -10.41
N ARG A 54 3.73 5.26 -11.16
CA ARG A 54 3.47 5.79 -12.48
C ARG A 54 2.38 6.84 -12.32
N PRO A 55 2.58 8.07 -12.84
CA PRO A 55 1.46 8.96 -12.99
C PRO A 55 0.37 8.24 -13.80
N LEU A 56 -0.89 8.48 -13.44
CA LEU A 56 -2.02 7.98 -14.23
C LEU A 56 -1.81 8.37 -15.68
N SER A 57 -2.18 7.47 -16.61
CA SER A 57 -2.13 7.80 -18.02
C SER A 57 -3.01 9.03 -18.29
N PRO A 58 -2.68 9.88 -19.28
CA PRO A 58 -3.48 11.06 -19.59
C PRO A 58 -4.97 10.74 -19.83
N ARG A 59 -5.25 9.57 -20.42
CA ARG A 59 -6.62 9.06 -20.65
C ARG A 59 -7.33 8.71 -19.34
N ALA A 60 -6.67 7.98 -18.43
CA ALA A 60 -7.24 7.64 -17.13
C ALA A 60 -7.48 8.89 -16.26
N ARG A 61 -6.56 9.86 -16.31
CA ARG A 61 -6.71 11.14 -15.63
C ARG A 61 -7.91 11.94 -16.18
N LYS A 62 -8.08 11.97 -17.50
CA LYS A 62 -9.23 12.65 -18.14
C LYS A 62 -10.56 12.00 -17.74
N ALA A 63 -10.64 10.66 -17.79
CA ALA A 63 -11.84 9.93 -17.39
C ALA A 63 -12.25 10.19 -15.92
N LEU A 64 -11.28 10.30 -15.01
CA LEU A 64 -11.55 10.63 -13.60
C LEU A 64 -12.04 12.07 -13.40
N LEU A 65 -11.60 13.02 -14.22
CA LEU A 65 -12.04 14.42 -14.16
C LEU A 65 -13.39 14.66 -14.83
N GLU A 66 -13.78 13.81 -15.78
CA GLU A 66 -15.04 13.91 -16.51
C GLU A 66 -16.23 13.31 -15.75
N TYR A 67 -15.97 12.45 -14.75
CA TYR A 67 -17.03 11.82 -13.96
C TYR A 67 -17.10 12.43 -12.56
N PRO A 68 -18.04 13.36 -12.29
CA PRO A 68 -18.38 13.69 -10.92
C PRO A 68 -18.98 12.44 -10.27
N VAL A 69 -18.24 11.85 -9.33
CA VAL A 69 -18.76 10.77 -8.51
C VAL A 69 -19.67 11.42 -7.47
N PRO A 70 -20.95 11.03 -7.35
CA PRO A 70 -21.79 11.50 -6.26
C PRO A 70 -21.26 10.88 -4.97
N TRP A 71 -20.70 11.70 -4.07
CA TRP A 71 -20.11 11.23 -2.81
C TRP A 71 -21.16 10.99 -1.71
N GLY A 72 -22.45 10.97 -2.08
CA GLY A 72 -23.58 10.79 -1.16
C GLY A 72 -23.83 11.99 -0.25
N VAL A 73 -23.06 13.08 -0.41
CA VAL A 73 -23.22 14.34 0.30
C VAL A 73 -23.48 15.41 -0.74
N ALA A 74 -24.58 16.14 -0.58
CA ALA A 74 -24.81 17.36 -1.33
C ALA A 74 -24.05 18.50 -0.65
N THR A 75 -23.30 19.26 -1.42
CA THR A 75 -22.62 20.47 -0.95
C THR A 75 -23.35 21.65 -1.58
N SER A 76 -23.89 22.54 -0.74
CA SER A 76 -24.53 23.77 -1.19
C SER A 76 -23.49 24.90 -1.34
N GLU A 77 -23.93 26.04 -1.88
CA GLU A 77 -23.10 27.23 -1.98
C GLU A 77 -22.75 27.77 -0.57
N GLU A 78 -23.71 27.72 0.35
CA GLU A 78 -23.50 28.13 1.75
C GLU A 78 -22.44 27.28 2.46
N ASP A 79 -22.37 25.97 2.17
CA ASP A 79 -21.34 25.08 2.72
C ASP A 79 -19.93 25.47 2.24
N ILE A 80 -19.82 25.93 0.99
CA ILE A 80 -18.56 26.38 0.39
C ILE A 80 -18.14 27.72 1.01
N ASP A 81 -19.10 28.63 1.14
CA ASP A 81 -18.85 29.98 1.64
C ASP A 81 -18.44 29.99 3.12
N ALA A 82 -19.05 29.12 3.94
CA ALA A 82 -18.66 28.94 5.33
C ALA A 82 -17.18 28.51 5.49
N ILE A 83 -16.65 27.71 4.54
CA ILE A 83 -15.25 27.25 4.57
C ILE A 83 -14.30 28.26 3.96
N LEU A 84 -14.65 28.84 2.80
CA LEU A 84 -13.74 29.70 2.03
C LEU A 84 -13.75 31.16 2.48
N TYR A 85 -14.92 31.66 2.88
CA TYR A 85 -15.13 33.07 3.21
C TYR A 85 -15.43 33.28 4.70
N GLY A 86 -15.76 32.22 5.43
CA GLY A 86 -15.89 32.27 6.90
C GLY A 86 -17.09 33.09 7.38
N GLU A 87 -18.09 33.31 6.52
CA GLU A 87 -19.30 34.02 6.92
C GLU A 87 -20.19 33.06 7.72
N GLU A 88 -20.03 33.10 9.05
CA GLU A 88 -21.13 32.76 9.96
C GLU A 88 -22.25 33.80 9.82
N PRO A 89 -23.53 33.41 9.98
CA PRO A 89 -24.69 34.30 9.82
C PRO A 89 -24.71 35.50 10.79
#